data_AF-A0A7V6NII2-F1
#
_entry.id   AF-A0A7V6NII2-F1
#
_cell.length_a   1.000
_cell.length_b   1.000
_cell.length_c   1.000
_cell.angle_alpha   90.00
_cell.angle_beta   90.00
_cell.angle_gamma   90.00
#
_symmetry.space_group_name_H-M   'P 1'
#
loop_
_entity.id
_entity.type
_entity.pdbx_description
1 polymer ?
#
loop_
_entity_poly.entity_id
_entity_poly.type
_entity_poly.pdbx_seq_one_letter_code
_entity_poly.pdbx_strand_id
1 'polypeptide(L)'
;MPAEIQVIKIGDWCIIAWPGEIFVEYALELKKRFDKVAVITYANGELQGYITTKEAVDKGYYEAGNSLFSWESGVVLVDKTTELIKGFAR
;
A
#
# COMPACT_ATOMS: atom_id res chain seq x y z
N MET A 1 3.89 -12.04 10.49
CA MET A 1 4.04 -12.70 9.17
C MET A 1 4.71 -11.74 8.20
N PRO A 2 5.45 -12.20 7.19
CA PRO A 2 5.98 -11.31 6.15
C PRO A 2 4.83 -10.68 5.33
N ALA A 3 5.03 -9.45 4.85
CA ALA A 3 4.14 -8.76 3.93
C ALA A 3 4.91 -8.49 2.62
N GLU A 4 4.55 -9.21 1.56
CA GLU A 4 5.23 -9.08 0.26
C GLU A 4 4.76 -7.82 -0.48
N ILE A 5 5.70 -6.98 -0.90
CA ILE A 5 5.43 -5.90 -1.85
C ILE A 5 6.02 -6.31 -3.19
N GLN A 6 5.18 -6.40 -4.21
CA GLN A 6 5.62 -6.75 -5.56
C GLN A 6 5.33 -5.59 -6.52
N VAL A 7 6.28 -5.31 -7.42
CA VAL A 7 6.09 -4.34 -8.50
C VAL A 7 6.45 -4.99 -9.82
N ILE A 8 5.51 -4.96 -10.77
CA ILE A 8 5.67 -5.46 -12.13
C ILE A 8 5.70 -4.25 -13.07
N LYS A 9 6.81 -4.07 -13.80
CA LYS A 9 6.95 -3.00 -14.79
C LYS A 9 6.58 -3.50 -16.19
N ILE A 10 5.64 -2.83 -16.85
CA ILE A 10 5.22 -3.10 -18.23
C ILE A 10 5.30 -1.80 -19.03
N GLY A 11 6.35 -1.66 -19.83
CA GLY A 11 6.69 -0.37 -20.45
C GLY A 11 6.95 0.70 -19.37
N ASP A 12 6.22 1.81 -19.45
CA ASP A 12 6.30 2.90 -18.47
C ASP A 12 5.40 2.67 -17.23
N TRP A 13 4.49 1.69 -17.29
CA TRP A 13 3.58 1.41 -16.18
C TRP A 13 4.22 0.52 -15.12
N CYS A 14 4.02 0.87 -13.86
CA CYS A 14 4.31 0.01 -12.72
C CYS A 14 2.99 -0.46 -12.08
N ILE A 15 2.76 -1.77 -12.11
CA ILE A 15 1.65 -2.43 -11.42
C ILE A 15 2.18 -2.89 -10.06
N ILE A 16 1.55 -2.42 -8.99
CA ILE A 16 1.97 -2.60 -7.60
C ILE A 16 0.98 -3.52 -6.92
N ALA A 17 1.48 -4.60 -6.34
CA ALA A 17 0.71 -5.57 -5.58
C ALA A 17 1.02 -5.37 -4.09
N TRP A 18 -0.01 -5.02 -3.33
CA TRP A 18 0.01 -4.95 -1.87
C TRP A 18 -0.87 -6.06 -1.28
N PRO A 19 -0.43 -6.69 -0.18
CA PRO A 19 -1.23 -7.69 0.50
C PRO A 19 -2.26 -6.99 1.39
N GLY A 20 -3.46 -7.54 1.42
CA GLY A 20 -4.55 -7.15 2.30
C GLY A 20 -5.31 -5.87 2.01
N GLU A 21 -6.11 -5.48 3.01
CA GLU A 21 -7.08 -4.37 2.94
C GLU A 21 -6.44 -3.04 3.28
N ILE A 22 -6.05 -2.28 2.26
CA ILE A 22 -5.36 -0.99 2.44
C ILE A 22 -6.28 0.15 2.07
N PHE A 23 -6.34 1.18 2.93
CA PHE A 23 -7.05 2.42 2.65
C PHE A 23 -6.48 3.13 1.39
N VAL A 24 -7.38 3.67 0.57
CA VAL A 24 -7.06 4.18 -0.77
C VAL A 24 -6.09 5.36 -0.74
N GLU A 25 -6.06 6.13 0.35
CA GLU A 25 -5.21 7.28 0.56
C GLU A 25 -3.73 6.93 0.37
N TYR A 26 -3.29 5.75 0.83
CA TYR A 26 -1.91 5.31 0.64
C TYR A 26 -1.58 5.07 -0.84
N ALA A 27 -2.52 4.52 -1.62
CA ALA A 27 -2.34 4.38 -3.07
C ALA A 27 -2.39 5.73 -3.80
N LEU A 28 -3.18 6.70 -3.30
CA LEU A 28 -3.20 8.06 -3.83
C LEU A 28 -1.89 8.80 -3.58
N GLU A 29 -1.22 8.56 -2.44
CA GLU A 29 0.12 9.11 -2.19
C GLU A 29 1.15 8.62 -3.22
N LEU A 30 1.10 7.37 -3.65
CA LEU A 30 1.95 6.88 -4.74
C LEU A 30 1.61 7.56 -6.07
N LYS A 31 0.32 7.73 -6.38
CA LYS A 31 -0.13 8.40 -7.62
C LYS A 31 0.23 9.87 -7.68
N LYS A 32 0.44 10.55 -6.55
CA LYS A 32 0.99 11.92 -6.50
C LYS A 32 2.48 11.97 -6.85
N ARG A 33 3.21 10.86 -6.64
CA ARG A 33 4.67 10.76 -6.86
C ARG A 33 5.02 10.20 -8.24
N PHE A 34 4.10 9.44 -8.86
CA PHE A 34 4.34 8.72 -10.11
C PHE A 34 3.09 8.71 -11.01
N ASP A 35 3.25 9.09 -12.28
CA ASP A 35 2.12 9.23 -13.21
C ASP A 35 1.58 7.91 -13.78
N LYS A 36 2.41 6.86 -13.82
CA LYS A 36 2.12 5.58 -14.49
C LYS A 36 2.14 4.43 -13.50
N VAL A 37 1.33 4.54 -12.45
CA VAL A 37 1.20 3.50 -11.42
C VAL A 37 -0.25 3.03 -11.26
N ALA A 38 -0.40 1.72 -11.05
CA ALA A 38 -1.65 1.10 -10.66
C ALA A 38 -1.41 0.25 -9.42
N VAL A 39 -2.17 0.48 -8.35
CA VAL A 39 -2.06 -0.27 -7.09
C VAL A 39 -3.21 -1.27 -7.01
N ILE A 40 -2.88 -2.52 -6.71
CA ILE A 40 -3.79 -3.65 -6.51
C ILE A 40 -3.58 -4.11 -5.07
N THR A 41 -4.66 -4.12 -4.28
CA THR A 41 -4.70 -4.67 -2.93
C THR A 41 -5.11 -6.15 -2.97
N TYR A 42 -5.03 -6.85 -1.83
CA TYR A 42 -5.27 -8.31 -1.76
C TYR A 42 -4.41 -9.16 -2.70
N ALA A 43 -3.22 -8.69 -3.04
CA ALA A 43 -2.28 -9.44 -3.85
C ALA A 43 -1.27 -10.17 -2.95
N ASN A 44 -1.03 -11.45 -3.23
CA ASN A 44 0.01 -12.29 -2.59
C ASN A 44 -0.11 -12.44 -1.05
N GLY A 45 -1.25 -12.04 -0.47
CA GLY A 45 -1.55 -12.19 0.95
C GLY A 45 -2.76 -11.37 1.37
N GLU A 46 -3.41 -11.79 2.45
CA GLU A 46 -4.59 -11.09 2.97
C GLU A 46 -4.29 -10.07 4.06
N LEU A 47 -3.19 -10.21 4.83
CA LEU A 47 -2.96 -9.50 6.10
C LEU A 47 -4.19 -9.56 7.05
N GLN A 48 -4.01 -9.97 8.30
CA GLN A 48 -5.16 -10.06 9.21
C GLN A 48 -5.69 -8.64 9.55
N GLY A 49 -6.84 -8.27 8.99
CA GLY A 49 -7.49 -6.96 9.17
C GLY A 49 -7.06 -5.89 8.16
N TYR A 50 -7.24 -4.63 8.53
CA TYR A 50 -7.02 -3.46 7.65
C TYR A 50 -5.68 -2.77 7.90
N ILE A 51 -5.21 -1.99 6.93
CA ILE A 51 -4.27 -0.89 7.15
C ILE A 51 -5.01 0.42 6.85
N THR A 52 -5.36 1.13 7.91
CA THR A 52 -6.21 2.32 7.88
C THR A 52 -5.39 3.61 8.00
N THR A 53 -6.03 4.76 7.76
CA THR A 53 -5.41 6.07 7.99
C THR A 53 -5.43 6.44 9.47
N LYS A 54 -4.53 7.35 9.88
CA LYS A 54 -4.56 7.92 11.24
C LYS A 54 -5.94 8.53 11.57
N GLU A 55 -6.54 9.21 10.60
CA GLU A 55 -7.88 9.81 10.77
C GLU A 55 -8.94 8.75 11.07
N ALA A 56 -8.92 7.60 10.37
CA ALA A 56 -9.86 6.51 10.61
C ALA A 56 -9.69 5.90 12.01
N VAL A 57 -8.44 5.81 12.49
CA VAL A 57 -8.13 5.40 13.88
C VAL A 57 -8.68 6.42 14.87
N ASP A 58 -8.37 7.71 14.69
CA ASP A 58 -8.81 8.78 15.59
C ASP A 58 -10.34 8.88 15.68
N LYS A 59 -11.04 8.59 14.57
CA LYS A 59 -12.51 8.61 14.48
C LYS A 59 -13.19 7.28 14.83
N GLY A 60 -12.43 6.22 15.09
CA GLY A 60 -12.95 4.91 15.47
C GLY A 60 -13.81 4.24 14.39
N TYR A 61 -13.41 4.36 13.12
CA TYR A 61 -14.13 3.70 12.03
C TYR A 61 -14.04 2.16 12.14
N TYR A 62 -14.98 1.46 11.53
CA TYR A 62 -15.10 0.00 11.62
C TYR A 62 -13.81 -0.72 11.22
N GLU A 63 -13.21 -0.31 10.11
CA GLU A 63 -11.98 -0.87 9.57
C GLU A 63 -10.81 -0.67 10.55
N ALA A 64 -10.76 0.48 11.22
CA ALA A 64 -9.73 0.77 12.21
C ALA A 64 -9.92 -0.07 13.48
N GLY A 65 -11.17 -0.32 13.90
CA GLY A 65 -11.49 -1.21 15.00
C GLY A 65 -11.19 -2.70 14.71
N ASN A 66 -11.14 -3.10 13.45
CA ASN A 66 -10.81 -4.47 13.00
C ASN A 66 -9.39 -4.57 12.41
N SER A 67 -8.53 -3.60 12.68
CA SER A 67 -7.15 -3.60 12.22
C SER A 67 -6.22 -4.20 13.27
N LEU A 68 -5.35 -5.12 12.86
CA LEU A 68 -4.20 -5.57 13.67
C LEU A 68 -2.93 -4.75 13.41
N PHE A 69 -2.98 -3.81 12.47
CA PHE A 69 -1.84 -3.03 12.02
C PHE A 69 -1.98 -1.57 12.40
N SER A 70 -0.88 -0.96 12.82
CA SER A 70 -0.86 0.48 13.03
C SER A 70 -0.97 1.22 11.69
N TRP A 71 -1.57 2.41 11.68
CA TRP A 71 -1.71 3.24 10.47
C TRP A 71 -0.35 3.54 9.81
N GLU A 72 0.72 3.61 10.60
CA GLU A 72 2.11 3.76 10.13
C GLU A 72 2.51 2.64 9.14
N SER A 73 1.86 1.47 9.19
CA SER A 73 2.12 0.38 8.24
C SER A 73 1.83 0.78 6.80
N GLY A 74 0.85 1.66 6.57
CA GLY A 74 0.56 2.20 5.24
C GLY A 74 1.66 3.13 4.73
N VAL A 75 2.31 3.88 5.63
CA VAL A 75 3.48 4.70 5.31
C VAL A 75 4.64 3.80 4.87
N VAL A 76 4.88 2.69 5.58
CA VAL A 76 5.90 1.71 5.22
C VAL A 76 5.65 1.11 3.83
N LEU A 77 4.39 0.76 3.50
CA LEU A 77 4.04 0.27 2.16
C LEU A 77 4.38 1.29 1.07
N VAL A 78 3.99 2.55 1.26
CA VAL A 78 4.27 3.63 0.29
C VAL A 78 5.78 3.83 0.09
N ASP A 79 6.55 3.86 1.17
CA ASP A 79 7.99 4.13 1.10
C ASP A 79 8.75 2.97 0.46
N LYS A 80 8.43 1.72 0.84
CA LYS A 80 9.04 0.53 0.24
C LYS A 80 8.65 0.34 -1.23
N THR A 81 7.42 0.64 -1.61
CA THR A 81 7.05 0.68 -3.02
C THR A 81 7.79 1.76 -3.79
N THR A 82 7.97 2.95 -3.20
CA THR A 82 8.73 4.05 -3.81
C THR A 82 10.19 3.63 -4.08
N GLU A 83 10.82 2.95 -3.12
CA GLU A 83 12.17 2.38 -3.27
C GLU A 83 12.25 1.37 -4.43
N LEU A 84 11.29 0.44 -4.51
CA LEU A 84 11.23 -0.57 -5.58
C LEU A 84 11.07 0.05 -6.97
N ILE A 85 10.16 1.03 -7.11
CA ILE A 85 9.92 1.71 -8.40
C ILE A 85 11.19 2.41 -8.89
N LYS A 86 11.89 3.13 -7.99
CA LYS A 86 13.16 3.81 -8.32
C LYS A 86 14.28 2.83 -8.68
N GLY A 87 14.21 1.59 -8.21
CA GLY A 87 15.15 0.52 -8.55
C GLY A 87 15.15 0.11 -10.04
N PHE A 88 14.06 0.35 -10.77
CA PHE A 88 13.97 0.05 -12.21
C PHE A 88 14.70 1.04 -13.12
N ALA A 89 15.22 2.16 -12.59
CA ALA A 89 15.94 3.18 -13.36
C ALA A 89 17.46 2.90 -13.48
N ARG A 90 17.89 1.66 -13.22
CA ARG A 90 19.30 1.24 -13.33
C ARG A 90 19.66 0.78 -14.74
#